data_AF-A0A5S3VS59-F1
#
_entry.id   AF-A0A5S3VS59-F1
#
_cell.length_a   1.000
_cell.length_b   1.000
_cell.length_c   1.000
_cell.angle_alpha   90.00
_cell.angle_beta   90.00
_cell.angle_gamma   90.00
#
_symmetry.space_group_name_H-M   'P 1'
#
loop_
_entity.id
_entity.type
_entity.pdbx_description
1 polymer ?
#
loop_
_entity_poly.entity_id
_entity_poly.type
_entity_poly.pdbx_seq_one_letter_code
_entity_poly.pdbx_strand_id
1 'polypeptide(L)' 'WGAVTNLQFYNDYSAIYDKSDNSKDTWMNVTGFSVAAGGLFTYFDLVHGKNMPFVGGSLAGDSSETERRFNINIGYYF' A
#
# COMPACT_ATOMS: atom_id res chain seq x y z
N TRP A 1 -23.42 14.48 -14.56
CA TRP A 1 -23.01 13.40 -13.66
C TRP A 1 -22.70 12.18 -14.52
N GLY A 2 -21.45 11.72 -14.50
CA GLY A 2 -20.97 10.58 -15.29
C GLY A 2 -20.92 9.30 -14.44
N ALA A 3 -20.53 8.20 -15.07
CA ALA A 3 -20.42 6.90 -14.39
C ALA A 3 -19.45 6.91 -13.20
N VAL A 4 -18.39 7.73 -13.27
CA VAL A 4 -17.44 7.97 -12.17
C VAL A 4 -17.82 9.25 -11.44
N THR A 5 -18.00 9.16 -10.13
CA THR A 5 -18.38 10.27 -9.24
C THR A 5 -17.21 10.80 -8.44
N ASN A 6 -16.16 10.00 -8.22
CA ASN A 6 -14.91 10.45 -7.61
C ASN A 6 -13.71 9.66 -8.15
N LEU A 7 -12.58 10.33 -8.30
CA LEU A 7 -11.28 9.75 -8.65
C LEU A 7 -10.21 10.47 -7.83
N GLN A 8 -9.52 9.74 -6.96
CA GLN A 8 -8.48 10.32 -6.10
C GLN A 8 -7.19 9.53 -6.21
N PHE A 9 -6.10 10.20 -6.55
CA PHE A 9 -4.75 9.64 -6.56
C PHE A 9 -4.07 9.88 -5.22
N TYR A 10 -3.22 8.95 -4.80
CA TYR A 10 -2.44 9.07 -3.57
C TYR A 10 -1.07 8.38 -3.68
N ASN A 11 -0.16 8.83 -2.83
CA ASN A 11 1.15 8.24 -2.62
C ASN A 11 1.46 8.33 -1.12
N ASP A 12 1.51 7.18 -0.46
CA ASP A 12 1.68 7.08 0.99
C ASP A 12 3.00 6.35 1.30
N TYR A 13 3.95 7.08 1.89
CA TYR A 13 5.24 6.55 2.32
C TYR A 13 5.30 6.42 3.84
N SER A 14 5.86 5.31 4.32
CA SER A 14 6.09 5.03 5.73
C SER A 14 7.43 4.33 5.95
N ALA A 15 8.08 4.63 7.07
CA ALA A 15 9.33 3.99 7.47
C ALA A 15 9.43 3.83 9.00
N ILE A 16 10.09 2.76 9.42
CA ILE A 16 10.51 2.46 10.79
C ILE A 16 12.02 2.27 10.75
N TYR A 17 12.74 3.16 11.43
CA TYR A 17 14.20 3.22 11.48
C TYR A 17 14.67 3.27 12.94
N ASP A 18 15.98 3.21 13.17
CA ASP A 18 16.62 3.21 14.50
C ASP A 18 16.03 2.15 15.46
N LYS A 19 15.86 0.93 14.94
CA LYS A 19 15.31 -0.19 15.70
C LYS A 19 16.27 -0.62 16.80
N SER A 20 15.73 -0.91 17.99
CA SER A 20 16.53 -1.27 19.18
C SER A 20 17.33 -2.57 19.03
N ASP A 21 16.92 -3.46 18.12
CA ASP A 21 17.62 -4.70 17.81
C ASP A 21 18.68 -4.54 16.70
N ASN A 22 18.89 -3.30 16.22
CA ASN A 22 19.77 -2.94 15.11
C ASN A 22 19.45 -3.64 13.78
N SER A 23 18.24 -4.20 13.63
CA SER A 23 17.78 -4.71 12.33
C SER A 23 17.61 -3.56 11.33
N LYS A 24 17.80 -3.85 10.03
CA LYS A 24 17.58 -2.86 8.97
C LYS A 24 16.19 -2.23 9.03
N ASP A 25 16.13 -0.98 8.58
CA ASP A 25 14.90 -0.22 8.43
C ASP A 25 13.82 -1.02 7.69
N THR A 26 12.59 -0.84 8.14
CA THR A 26 11.39 -1.28 7.42
C THR A 26 10.77 -0.08 6.76
N TRP A 27 10.46 -0.17 5.48
CA TRP A 27 9.72 0.91 4.80
C TRP A 27 8.72 0.34 3.82
N MET A 28 7.69 1.14 3.52
CA MET A 28 6.68 0.83 2.54
C MET A 28 6.19 2.10 1.86
N ASN A 29 6.04 2.03 0.54
CA ASN A 29 5.44 3.04 -0.31
C ASN A 29 4.24 2.45 -1.03
N VAL A 30 3.07 3.05 -0.86
CA VAL A 30 1.84 2.72 -1.60
C VAL A 30 1.57 3.83 -2.59
N THR A 31 1.62 3.53 -3.88
CA THR A 31 1.13 4.44 -4.93
C THR A 31 -0.17 3.87 -5.47
N GLY A 32 -1.24 4.65 -5.44
CA GLY A 32 -2.55 4.14 -5.82
C GLY A 32 -3.56 5.20 -6.19
N PHE A 33 -4.76 4.74 -6.45
CA PHE A 33 -5.92 5.59 -6.65
C PHE A 33 -7.22 4.89 -6.25
N SER A 34 -8.22 5.68 -5.88
CA SER A 34 -9.58 5.22 -5.60
C SER A 34 -10.57 5.74 -6.63
N VAL A 35 -11.59 4.93 -6.89
CA VAL A 35 -12.70 5.24 -7.81
C VAL A 35 -14.01 5.06 -7.08
N ALA A 36 -14.89 6.07 -7.14
CA ALA A 36 -16.29 5.95 -6.76
C ALA A 36 -17.17 6.01 -8.03
N ALA A 37 -18.12 5.08 -8.15
CA ALA A 37 -19.02 4.97 -9.30
C ALA A 37 -20.35 4.34 -8.88
N GLY A 38 -21.37 5.15 -8.63
CA GLY A 38 -22.65 4.66 -8.09
C GLY A 38 -22.45 4.02 -6.71
N GLY A 39 -22.87 2.77 -6.54
CA GLY A 39 -22.63 1.98 -5.33
C GLY A 39 -21.21 1.40 -5.23
N LEU A 40 -20.39 1.51 -6.27
CA LEU A 40 -19.04 0.95 -6.27
C LEU A 40 -18.03 1.93 -5.66
N PHE A 41 -17.17 1.41 -4.79
CA PHE A 41 -15.99 2.10 -4.28
C PHE A 41 -14.80 1.15 -4.28
N THR A 42 -13.79 1.46 -5.08
CA THR A 42 -12.67 0.55 -5.38
C THR A 42 -11.33 1.25 -5.22
N TYR A 43 -10.35 0.55 -4.64
CA TYR A 43 -8.96 0.99 -4.51
C TYR A 43 -8.04 0.15 -5.40
N PHE A 44 -7.05 0.80 -6.00
CA PHE A 44 -5.99 0.19 -6.79
C PHE A 44 -4.64 0.63 -6.23
N ASP A 45 -3.87 -0.33 -5.69
CA ASP A 45 -2.63 -0.07 -4.99
C ASP A 45 -1.45 -0.81 -5.62
N LEU A 46 -0.39 -0.08 -5.92
CA LEU A 46 0.94 -0.64 -6.15
C LEU A 46 1.79 -0.38 -4.90
N VAL A 47 2.09 -1.45 -4.18
CA VAL A 47 2.82 -1.43 -2.92
C VAL A 47 4.24 -1.91 -3.14
N HIS A 48 5.21 -1.13 -2.66
CA HIS A 48 6.62 -1.51 -2.59
C HIS A 48 7.09 -1.41 -1.16
N GLY A 49 7.89 -2.35 -0.69
CA GLY A 49 8.43 -2.26 0.67
C GLY A 49 9.57 -3.20 0.95
N LYS A 50 10.29 -2.91 2.01
CA LYS A 50 11.41 -3.68 2.51
C LYS A 50 11.17 -4.03 3.96
N ASN A 51 11.44 -5.27 4.34
CA ASN A 51 11.21 -5.77 5.70
C ASN A 51 9.78 -5.50 6.20
N MET A 52 8.80 -5.47 5.27
CA MET A 52 7.41 -5.11 5.56
C MET A 52 6.49 -6.34 5.46
N PRO A 53 5.89 -6.80 6.57
CA PRO A 53 5.04 -8.00 6.60
C PRO A 53 3.89 -7.98 5.61
N PHE A 54 3.29 -6.81 5.39
CA PHE A 54 2.18 -6.68 4.46
C PHE A 54 2.55 -7.07 3.03
N VAL A 55 3.81 -6.89 2.60
CA VAL A 55 4.27 -7.26 1.25
C VAL A 55 5.18 -8.50 1.22
N GLY A 56 5.25 -9.26 2.32
CA GLY A 56 6.00 -10.53 2.37
C GLY A 56 7.34 -10.48 3.09
N GLY A 57 7.71 -9.34 3.70
CA GLY A 57 8.90 -9.23 4.54
C GLY A 57 8.65 -9.59 6.02
N SER A 58 9.61 -9.30 6.88
CA SER A 58 9.47 -9.37 8.34
C SER A 58 9.95 -8.06 8.96
N LEU A 59 9.26 -7.57 9.99
CA LEU A 59 9.66 -6.36 10.72
C LEU A 59 11.03 -6.48 11.38
N ALA A 60 11.38 -7.69 11.84
CA ALA A 60 12.71 -8.02 12.36
C ALA A 60 13.65 -8.56 11.26
N GLY A 61 13.23 -8.45 10.00
CA GLY A 61 14.00 -8.92 8.85
C GLY A 61 15.17 -7.99 8.54
N ASP A 62 16.24 -8.57 8.00
CA ASP A 62 17.45 -7.84 7.60
C ASP A 62 17.71 -7.94 6.09
N SER A 63 16.63 -8.06 5.30
CA SER A 63 16.74 -8.24 3.85
C SER A 63 17.41 -7.04 3.17
N SER A 64 18.07 -7.26 2.03
CA SER A 64 18.42 -6.19 1.07
C SER A 64 17.32 -5.94 0.05
N GLU A 65 16.43 -6.92 -0.13
CA GLU A 65 15.46 -6.97 -1.21
C GLU A 65 14.26 -6.07 -0.97
N THR A 66 13.68 -5.60 -2.07
CA THR A 66 12.41 -4.86 -2.07
C THR A 66 11.32 -5.75 -2.61
N GLU A 67 10.31 -6.00 -1.79
CA GLU A 67 9.12 -6.75 -2.17
C GLU A 67 8.07 -5.84 -2.80
N ARG A 68 7.24 -6.43 -3.67
CA ARG A 68 6.19 -5.70 -4.39
C ARG A 68 4.87 -6.45 -4.33
N ARG A 69 3.77 -5.72 -4.17
CA ARG A 69 2.41 -6.27 -4.23
C ARG A 69 1.50 -5.33 -5.00
N PHE A 70 0.75 -5.89 -5.95
CA PHE A 70 -0.38 -5.20 -6.56
C PHE A 70 -1.66 -5.66 -5.87
N ASN A 71 -2.46 -4.71 -5.37
CA ASN A 71 -3.66 -4.97 -4.58
C ASN A 71 -4.85 -4.20 -5.15
N ILE A 72 -6.00 -4.87 -5.27
CA ILE A 72 -7.27 -4.26 -5.66
C ILE A 72 -8.30 -4.61 -4.60
N ASN A 73 -8.91 -3.59 -4.00
CA ASN A 73 -9.99 -3.77 -3.04
C ASN A 73 -11.30 -3.21 -3.62
N ILE A 74 -12.35 -4.03 -3.67
CA ILE A 74 -13.64 -3.69 -4.28
C ILE A 74 -14.72 -3.70 -3.19
N GLY A 75 -15.39 -2.56 -2.99
CA GLY A 75 -16.56 -2.42 -2.12
C GLY A 75 -17.80 -2.04 -2.92
N TYR A 76 -18.95 -2.61 -2.56
CA TYR A 76 -20.25 -2.25 -3.13
C TYR A 76 -21.24 -1.89 -2.02
N TYR A 77 -21.86 -0.73 -2.14
CA TYR A 77 -22.74 -0.10 -1.16
C TYR A 77 -24.12 0.14 -1.79
N PHE A 78 -25.18 -0.19 -1.05
CA PHE A 78 -26.58 -0.12 -1.47
C PHE A 78 -27.38 0.89 -0.64
#